data_AF-A0A7K2Z4V1-F1
#
_entry.id   AF-A0A7K2Z4V1-F1
#
_cell.length_a   1.000
_cell.length_b   1.000
_cell.length_c   1.000
_cell.angle_alpha   90.00
_cell.angle_beta   90.00
_cell.angle_gamma   90.00
#
_symmetry.space_group_name_H-M   'P 1'
#
loop_
_entity.id
_entity.type
_entity.pdbx_description
1 polymer ?
#
loop_
_entity_poly.entity_id
_entity_poly.type
_entity_poly.pdbx_seq_one_letter_code
_entity_poly.pdbx_strand_id
1 'polypeptide(L)' 'MRADRWTLTLAAAASREREGHLTVPRKHVEVVEHGGEAHEVKLGVARANARQRRATLAPERLDALTALGMRW' A
#
# COMPACT_ATOMS: atom_id res chain seq x y z
N MET A 1 -7.34 -19.10 1.03
CA MET A 1 -6.07 -18.68 0.39
C MET A 1 -5.65 -17.38 1.03
N ARG A 2 -4.42 -17.27 1.53
CA ARG A 2 -3.93 -16.01 2.11
C ARG A 2 -3.81 -14.97 0.99
N ALA A 3 -4.32 -13.76 1.23
CA ALA A 3 -4.22 -12.66 0.28
C ALA A 3 -2.74 -12.38 -0.04
N ASP A 4 -2.43 -12.14 -1.31
CA ASP A 4 -1.09 -11.71 -1.69
C ASP A 4 -0.74 -10.39 -0.97
N ARG A 5 0.52 -10.24 -0.57
CA ARG A 5 1.02 -9.05 0.14
C ARG A 5 0.71 -7.76 -0.63
N TRP A 6 0.76 -7.81 -1.96
CA TRP A 6 0.42 -6.70 -2.84
C TRP A 6 -1.05 -6.30 -2.70
N THR A 7 -1.96 -7.27 -2.73
CA THR A 7 -3.41 -7.02 -2.59
C THR A 7 -3.71 -6.32 -1.26
N LEU A 8 -3.11 -6.80 -0.18
CA LEU A 8 -3.26 -6.16 1.14
C LEU A 8 -2.67 -4.75 1.18
N THR A 9 -1.52 -4.54 0.53
CA THR A 9 -0.89 -3.21 0.44
C THR A 9 -1.77 -2.23 -0.34
N LEU A 10 -2.35 -2.68 -1.45
CA LEU A 10 -3.22 -1.85 -2.27
C LEU A 10 -4.51 -1.50 -1.53
N ALA A 11 -5.13 -2.46 -0.84
CA ALA A 11 -6.29 -2.22 0.01
C ALA A 11 -5.97 -1.21 1.13
N ALA A 12 -4.81 -1.36 1.77
CA ALA A 12 -4.36 -0.44 2.82
C ALA A 12 -4.03 0.96 2.28
N ALA A 13 -3.56 1.06 1.04
CA ALA A 13 -3.34 2.36 0.41
C ALA A 13 -4.67 3.02 0.01
N ALA A 14 -5.64 2.25 -0.49
CA ALA A 14 -6.95 2.74 -0.88
C ALA A 14 -7.77 3.26 0.31
N SER A 15 -7.65 2.65 1.51
CA SER A 15 -8.32 3.15 2.71
C SER A 15 -7.89 4.58 3.08
N ARG A 16 -6.70 5.00 2.63
CA ARG A 16 -6.11 6.33 2.87
C ARG A 16 -6.51 7.37 1.83
N GLU A 17 -7.17 6.99 0.73
CA GLU A 17 -7.62 7.92 -0.30
C GLU A 17 -8.50 9.03 0.28
N ARG A 18 -9.30 8.71 1.32
CA ARG A 18 -10.12 9.68 2.06
C ARG A 18 -9.32 10.83 2.68
N GLU A 19 -8.04 10.61 2.97
CA GLU A 19 -7.14 11.64 3.53
C GLU A 19 -6.37 12.42 2.45
N GLY A 20 -6.54 12.06 1.18
CA GLY A 20 -5.95 12.77 0.04
C GLY A 20 -4.43 12.59 -0.10
N HIS A 21 -3.78 11.77 0.74
CA HIS A 21 -2.36 11.47 0.61
C HIS A 21 -1.97 10.11 1.20
N LEU A 22 -0.94 9.49 0.59
CA LEU A 22 -0.35 8.24 1.10
C LEU A 22 0.89 8.47 2.00
N THR A 23 1.12 9.72 2.43
CA THR A 23 2.28 10.08 3.25
C THR A 23 2.07 9.69 4.71
N VAL A 24 2.47 8.47 5.06
CA VAL A 24 2.41 7.95 6.44
C VAL A 24 3.81 7.73 7.05
N PRO A 25 4.01 7.83 8.37
CA PRO A 25 5.27 7.47 9.02
C PRO A 25 5.71 6.04 8.70
N ARG A 26 7.01 5.73 8.73
CA ARG A 26 7.51 4.38 8.39
C ARG A 26 6.94 3.27 9.27
N LYS A 27 6.65 3.56 10.54
CA LYS A 27 6.06 2.60 11.50
C LYS A 27 4.54 2.47 11.38
N HIS A 28 3.90 3.21 10.47
CA HIS A 28 2.44 3.19 10.31
C HIS A 28 1.94 1.81 9.89
N VAL A 29 0.89 1.36 10.58
CA VAL A 29 0.19 0.10 10.32
C VAL A 29 -1.26 0.44 10.03
N GLU A 30 -1.79 -0.11 8.94
CA GLU A 30 -3.21 -0.07 8.59
C GLU A 30 -3.79 -1.47 8.77
N VAL A 31 -5.00 -1.55 9.30
CA VAL A 31 -5.76 -2.81 9.39
C VAL A 31 -6.76 -2.81 8.24
N VAL A 32 -6.72 -3.86 7.43
CA VAL A 32 -7.63 -4.03 6.28
C VAL A 32 -8.33 -5.36 6.34
N GLU A 33 -9.62 -5.37 6.03
CA GLU A 33 -10.37 -6.61 5.88
C GLU A 33 -10.22 -7.13 4.45
N HIS A 34 -9.83 -8.40 4.33
CA HIS A 34 -9.75 -9.08 3.04
C HIS A 34 -10.11 -10.56 3.20
N GLY A 35 -11.09 -11.01 2.42
CA GLY A 35 -11.56 -12.40 2.49
C GLY A 35 -12.26 -12.76 3.81
N GLY A 36 -12.87 -11.78 4.48
CA GLY A 36 -13.54 -11.97 5.78
C GLY A 36 -12.59 -11.99 6.99
N GLU A 37 -11.30 -11.70 6.79
CA GLU A 37 -10.30 -11.64 7.85
C GLU A 37 -9.64 -10.27 7.90
N ALA A 38 -9.31 -9.79 9.10
CA ALA A 38 -8.53 -8.57 9.31
C ALA A 38 -7.03 -8.85 9.17
N HIS A 39 -6.33 -8.01 8.42
CA HIS A 39 -4.89 -8.11 8.16
C HIS A 39 -4.18 -6.81 8.53
N GLU A 40 -3.09 -6.92 9.29
CA GLU A 40 -2.20 -5.80 9.56
C GLU A 40 -1.20 -5.58 8.42
N VAL A 41 -1.20 -4.37 7.88
CA VAL A 41 -0.30 -3.95 6.81
C VAL A 41 0.58 -2.82 7.31
N LYS A 42 1.89 -3.07 7.38
CA LYS A 42 2.92 -2.04 7.64
C LYS A 42 3.04 -1.10 6.45
N LEU A 43 2.04 -0.25 6.22
CA LEU A 43 1.91 0.60 5.03
C LEU A 43 3.09 1.56 4.89
N GLY A 44 3.62 2.09 6.00
CA GLY A 44 4.83 2.91 5.98
C GLY A 44 6.07 2.17 5.45
N VAL A 45 6.18 0.88 5.74
CA VAL A 45 7.25 0.03 5.22
C VAL A 45 7.01 -0.33 3.76
N ALA A 46 5.78 -0.72 3.41
CA ALA A 46 5.42 -1.06 2.04
C ALA A 46 5.68 0.10 1.07
N ARG A 47 5.34 1.33 1.49
CA ARG A 47 5.60 2.55 0.74
C ARG A 47 7.09 2.79 0.51
N ALA A 48 7.90 2.69 1.56
CA ALA A 48 9.35 2.86 1.46
C ALA A 48 9.99 1.81 0.54
N ASN A 49 9.54 0.55 0.61
CA ASN A 49 10.00 -0.53 -0.26
C ASN A 49 9.60 -0.28 -1.72
N ALA A 50 8.40 0.24 -1.98
CA ALA A 50 7.96 0.61 -3.32
C ALA A 50 8.88 1.68 -3.92
N ARG A 51 9.26 2.72 -3.15
CA ARG A 51 10.22 3.75 -3.60
C ARG A 51 11.58 3.17 -3.94
N GLN A 52 12.12 2.33 -3.04
CA GLN A 52 13.43 1.68 -3.24
C GLN A 52 13.43 0.80 -4.49
N ARG A 53 12.32 0.12 -4.76
CA ARG A 53 12.17 -0.83 -5.88
C ARG A 53 11.54 -0.20 -7.12
N ARG A 54 11.33 1.12 -7.17
CA ARG A 54 10.63 1.80 -8.26
C ARG A 54 11.14 1.38 -9.64
N ALA A 55 12.46 1.26 -9.81
CA ALA A 55 13.09 0.87 -11.07
C ALA A 55 12.78 -0.57 -11.54
N THR A 56 12.30 -1.43 -10.64
CA THR A 56 12.01 -2.86 -10.89
C THR A 56 10.56 -3.23 -10.57
N LEU A 57 9.73 -2.25 -10.23
CA LEU A 57 8.33 -2.48 -9.91
C LEU A 57 7.54 -2.56 -11.22
N ALA A 58 6.61 -3.50 -11.32
CA ALA A 58 5.73 -3.63 -12.47
C ALA A 58 4.96 -2.30 -12.72
N PRO A 59 4.82 -1.84 -13.98
CA PRO A 59 4.17 -0.56 -14.30
C PRO A 59 2.77 -0.43 -13.69
N GLU A 60 1.96 -1.49 -13.72
CA GLU A 60 0.60 -1.50 -13.20
C GLU A 60 0.57 -1.23 -11.69
N ARG A 61 1.62 -1.66 -10.98
CA ARG A 61 1.79 -1.41 -9.54
C ARG A 61 2.22 0.02 -9.25
N LEU A 62 3.04 0.62 -10.12
CA LEU A 62 3.41 2.03 -10.03
C LEU A 62 2.17 2.91 -10.24
N ASP A 63 1.39 2.61 -11.27
CA ASP A 63 0.19 3.36 -11.62
C ASP A 63 -0.86 3.28 -10.51
N ALA A 64 -1.12 2.07 -9.99
CA ALA A 64 -2.05 1.87 -8.88
C ALA A 64 -1.68 2.66 -7.62
N LEU A 65 -0.39 2.69 -7.25
CA LEU A 65 0.05 3.50 -6.10
C LEU A 65 0.00 5.00 -6.40
N THR A 66 0.36 5.42 -7.62
CA THR A 66 0.35 6.82 -8.03
C THR A 66 -1.07 7.39 -8.02
N ALA A 67 -2.06 6.63 -8.50
CA ALA A 67 -3.47 6.98 -8.42
C ALA A 67 -3.96 7.21 -6.99
N LEU A 68 -3.38 6.48 -6.02
CA LEU A 68 -3.67 6.60 -4.59
C LEU A 68 -2.86 7.71 -3.88
N GLY A 69 -2.24 8.63 -4.63
CA GLY A 69 -1.50 9.75 -4.07
C GLY A 69 -0.10 9.41 -3.57
N MET A 70 0.49 8.30 -4.05
CA MET A 70 1.88 7.96 -3.76
C MET A 70 2.84 9.02 -4.32
N ARG A 71 3.75 9.48 -3.45
CA ARG A 71 4.87 10.35 -3.82
C ARG A 71 6.14 9.50 -3.87
N TRP A 72 6.74 9.43 -5.05
CA TRP A 72 7.97 8.67 -5.34
C TRP A 72 9.22 9.41 -4.89
#